data_AF-A0A433HYA7-F1
#
_entry.id   AF-A0A433HYA7-F1
#
_cell.length_a   1.000
_cell.length_b   1.000
_cell.length_c   1.000
_cell.angle_alpha   90.00
_cell.angle_beta   90.00
_cell.angle_gamma   90.00
#
_symmetry.space_group_name_H-M   'P 1'
#
loop_
_entity.id
_entity.type
_entity.pdbx_description
1 polymer ?
#
loop_
_entity_poly.entity_id
_entity_poly.type
_entity_poly.pdbx_seq_one_letter_code
_entity_poly.pdbx_strand_id
1 'polypeptide(L)'
;MQQSLYRAMVRGLRTTFLFVQTREPFRVSIFEMSQADLQEGEMMWRTALEMFDTCWKLKQWPEMDGKDQEDDDPLMLPAVSAPLRSGPRFDVPVRELAL
;
A
#
# COMPACT_ATOMS: atom_id res chain seq x y z
N MET A 1 10.62 1.60 5.60
CA MET A 1 10.08 1.80 4.23
C MET A 1 8.76 2.57 4.19
N GLN A 2 7.64 2.05 4.70
CA GLN A 2 6.32 2.70 4.54
C GLN A 2 6.22 4.06 5.27
N GLN A 3 6.82 4.15 6.44
CA GLN A 3 6.79 5.35 7.30
C GLN A 3 7.54 6.56 6.73
N SER A 4 8.69 6.32 6.09
CA SER A 4 9.46 7.38 5.41
C SER A 4 8.74 7.91 4.18
N LEU A 5 8.00 7.06 3.46
CA LEU A 5 7.18 7.47 2.31
C LEU A 5 6.03 8.39 2.75
N TYR A 6 5.25 8.01 3.77
CA TYR A 6 4.15 8.85 4.28
C TYR A 6 4.66 10.19 4.80
N ARG A 7 5.79 10.19 5.53
CA ARG A 7 6.43 11.43 5.97
C ARG A 7 6.79 12.34 4.78
N ALA A 8 7.38 11.77 3.72
CA ALA A 8 7.75 12.52 2.52
C ALA A 8 6.52 13.12 1.81
N MET A 9 5.41 12.38 1.71
CA MET A 9 4.16 12.87 1.09
C MET A 9 3.51 14.01 1.88
N VAL A 10 3.43 13.89 3.20
CA VAL A 10 2.76 14.88 4.06
C VAL A 10 3.59 16.14 4.26
N ARG A 11 4.89 16.11 3.91
CA ARG A 11 5.87 17.20 4.17
C ARG A 11 5.85 17.66 5.63
N GLY A 12 5.47 16.77 6.54
CA GLY A 12 5.30 17.07 7.96
C GLY A 12 6.65 17.27 8.65
N LEU A 13 6.73 18.29 9.51
CA LEU A 13 7.93 18.57 10.31
C LEU A 13 8.21 17.45 11.33
N ARG A 14 7.16 16.80 11.85
CA ARG A 14 7.23 15.69 12.80
C ARG A 14 6.17 14.64 12.45
N THR A 15 6.53 13.38 12.58
CA THR A 15 5.61 12.25 12.35
C THR A 15 5.69 11.32 13.56
N THR A 16 4.54 11.02 14.15
CA THR A 16 4.42 10.11 15.30
C THR A 16 3.55 8.95 14.88
N PHE A 17 4.01 7.73 15.13
CA PHE A 17 3.27 6.53 14.77
C PHE A 17 2.55 5.99 16.00
N LEU A 18 1.25 5.74 15.84
CA LEU A 18 0.43 5.12 16.86
C LEU A 18 0.05 3.73 16.38
N PHE A 19 0.36 2.74 17.20
CA PHE A 19 -0.12 1.38 17.05
C PHE A 19 -1.23 1.14 18.06
N VAL A 20 -2.39 0.71 17.59
CA VAL A 20 -3.53 0.34 18.44
C VAL A 20 -3.81 -1.13 18.21
N GLN A 21 -3.73 -1.92 19.28
CA GLN A 21 -4.10 -3.32 19.23
C GLN A 21 -5.61 -3.44 18.99
N THR A 22 -6.02 -4.24 18.01
CA THR A 22 -7.43 -4.40 17.61
C THR A 22 -8.16 -5.50 18.39
N ARG A 23 -7.46 -6.19 19.31
CA ARG A 23 -8.00 -7.26 20.16
C ARG A 23 -7.65 -7.01 21.60
N GLU A 24 -8.52 -7.46 22.50
CA GLU A 24 -8.31 -7.30 23.93
C GLU A 24 -7.08 -8.09 24.43
N PRO A 25 -6.35 -7.57 25.43
CA PRO A 25 -6.53 -6.23 26.03
C PRO A 25 -6.06 -5.13 25.08
N PHE A 26 -6.89 -4.11 24.84
CA PHE A 26 -6.55 -3.02 23.92
C PHE A 26 -5.36 -2.24 24.46
N ARG A 27 -4.25 -2.29 23.74
CA ARG A 27 -3.02 -1.55 24.05
C ARG A 27 -2.73 -0.55 22.96
N VAL A 28 -2.30 0.64 23.38
CA VAL A 28 -1.78 1.67 22.50
C VAL A 28 -0.28 1.76 22.71
N SER A 29 0.49 1.85 21.63
CA SER A 29 1.93 2.06 21.67
C SER A 29 2.31 3.17 20.71
N ILE A 30 3.12 4.10 21.18
CA ILE A 30 3.59 5.24 20.40
C ILE A 30 5.04 4.96 20.05
N PHE A 31 5.34 5.03 18.76
CA PHE A 31 6.68 4.82 18.24
C PHE A 31 7.15 6.08 17.52
N GLU A 32 8.36 6.50 17.89
CA GLU A 32 9.12 7.48 17.11
C GLU A 32 10.17 6.72 16.31
N MET A 33 10.24 7.02 15.01
CA MET A 33 11.25 6.42 14.15
C MET A 33 12.56 7.17 14.34
N SER A 34 13.67 6.44 14.43
CA SER A 34 14.98 7.07 14.44
C SER A 34 15.25 7.73 13.07
N GLN A 35 16.15 8.71 13.05
CA GLN A 35 16.55 9.34 11.79
C GLN A 35 17.18 8.33 10.82
N ALA A 36 17.92 7.34 11.33
CA ALA A 36 18.53 6.28 10.54
C ALA A 36 17.48 5.41 9.83
N ASP A 37 16.44 4.97 10.56
CA ASP A 37 15.35 4.15 10.00
C ASP A 37 14.57 4.91 8.91
N LEU A 38 14.46 6.23 9.07
CA LEU A 38 13.80 7.10 8.09
C LEU A 38 14.63 7.24 6.81
N GLN A 39 15.96 7.36 6.92
CA GLN A 39 16.87 7.43 5.77
C GLN A 39 16.94 6.10 5.02
N GLU A 40 17.05 5.00 5.74
CA GLU A 40 17.02 3.66 5.15
C GLU A 40 15.68 3.43 4.45
N GLY A 41 14.59 3.78 5.13
CA GLY A 41 13.26 3.75 4.54
C GLY A 41 13.14 4.62 3.30
N GLU A 42 13.82 5.77 3.25
CA GLU A 42 13.83 6.67 2.09
C GLU A 42 14.49 6.02 0.88
N MET A 43 15.67 5.46 1.09
CA MET A 43 16.39 4.72 0.05
C MET A 43 15.52 3.58 -0.51
N MET A 44 14.89 2.80 0.37
CA MET A 44 14.02 1.69 -0.04
C MET A 44 12.84 2.14 -0.91
N TRP A 45 12.07 3.16 -0.51
CA TRP A 45 10.89 3.55 -1.29
C TRP A 45 11.28 4.23 -2.60
N ARG A 46 12.38 4.98 -2.63
CA ARG A 46 12.89 5.60 -3.86
C ARG A 46 13.30 4.55 -4.88
N THR A 47 14.10 3.55 -4.47
CA THR A 47 14.50 2.45 -5.34
C THR A 47 13.29 1.67 -5.85
N ALA A 48 12.30 1.42 -4.98
CA ALA A 48 11.07 0.74 -5.38
C ALA A 48 10.27 1.53 -6.43
N LEU A 49 10.18 2.86 -6.29
CA LEU A 49 9.51 3.72 -7.28
C LEU A 49 10.30 3.80 -8.59
N GLU A 50 11.63 3.87 -8.54
CA GLU A 50 12.48 3.88 -9.74
C GLU A 50 12.36 2.56 -10.52
N MET A 51 12.31 1.43 -9.82
CA MET A 51 12.06 0.11 -10.42
C MET A 51 10.64 0.03 -10.99
N PHE A 52 9.63 0.49 -10.24
CA PHE A 52 8.26 0.57 -10.71
C PHE A 52 8.15 1.39 -12.01
N ASP A 53 8.72 2.58 -12.06
CA ASP A 53 8.72 3.44 -13.24
C ASP A 53 9.40 2.78 -14.44
N THR A 54 10.49 2.07 -14.21
CA THR A 54 11.22 1.34 -15.25
C THR A 54 10.38 0.20 -15.81
N CYS A 55 9.85 -0.65 -14.92
CA CYS A 55 8.96 -1.75 -15.29
C CYS A 55 7.70 -1.27 -16.00
N TRP A 56 7.12 -0.16 -15.53
CA TRP A 56 5.95 0.46 -16.12
C TRP A 56 6.19 0.93 -17.55
N LYS A 57 7.33 1.60 -17.80
CA LYS A 57 7.72 2.08 -19.13
C LYS A 57 8.06 0.93 -20.08
N LEU A 58 8.77 -0.09 -19.60
CA LEU A 58 9.21 -1.23 -20.41
C LEU A 58 8.15 -2.32 -20.56
N LYS A 59 7.06 -2.26 -19.79
CA LYS A 59 6.04 -3.32 -19.65
C LYS A 59 6.63 -4.68 -19.26
N GLN A 60 7.75 -4.67 -18.55
CA GLN A 60 8.46 -5.85 -18.10
C GLN A 60 8.51 -5.80 -16.58
N TRP A 61 7.70 -6.63 -15.95
CA TRP A 61 7.78 -6.85 -14.52
C TRP A 61 8.80 -7.97 -14.28
N PRO A 62 9.64 -7.88 -13.24
CA PRO A 62 10.41 -9.04 -12.81
C PRO A 62 9.41 -10.15 -12.51
N GLU A 63 9.44 -11.20 -13.32
CA GLU A 63 8.64 -12.40 -13.07
C GLU A 63 9.09 -12.96 -11.72
N MET A 64 8.15 -13.16 -10.79
CA MET A 64 8.41 -14.16 -9.77
C MET A 64 8.66 -15.45 -10.54
N ASP A 65 9.85 -16.05 -10.39
CA ASP A 65 10.10 -17.40 -10.86
C ASP A 65 9.04 -18.32 -10.26
N GLY A 66 7.99 -18.54 -11.04
CA GLY A 66 6.72 -19.12 -10.64
C GLY A 66 5.94 -19.44 -11.89
N LYS A 67 6.61 -20.13 -12.83
CA LYS A 67 5.89 -21.07 -13.68
C LYS A 67 5.13 -22.02 -12.75
N ASP A 68 3.86 -22.20 -13.05
CA ASP A 68 2.97 -23.20 -12.48
C ASP A 68 2.38 -22.84 -11.10
N GLN A 69 1.45 -21.89 -11.08
CA GLN A 69 0.26 -22.08 -10.26
C GLN A 69 -0.94 -21.91 -11.18
N GLU A 70 -1.59 -23.04 -11.47
CA GLU A 70 -2.78 -23.14 -12.30
C GLU A 70 -3.78 -22.04 -11.94
N ASP A 71 -4.26 -21.38 -12.99
CA ASP A 71 -5.39 -20.45 -13.06
C ASP A 71 -6.70 -21.13 -12.62
N ASP A 72 -6.76 -21.66 -11.40
CA ASP A 72 -7.96 -22.20 -10.77
C ASP A 72 -8.46 -21.24 -9.68
N ASP A 73 -8.50 -19.94 -10.02
CA ASP A 73 -9.23 -18.94 -9.25
C ASP A 73 -10.66 -18.86 -9.85
N PRO A 74 -11.70 -19.45 -9.23
CA PRO A 74 -13.04 -19.60 -9.80
C PRO A 74 -13.81 -18.28 -10.00
N LEU A 75 -13.14 -17.14 -9.84
CA LEU A 75 -13.67 -15.78 -9.97
C LEU A 75 -13.05 -14.99 -11.14
N MET A 76 -12.07 -15.54 -11.85
CA MET A 76 -11.43 -14.86 -12.97
C MET A 76 -12.16 -15.18 -14.28
N LEU A 77 -13.19 -14.39 -14.59
CA LEU A 77 -13.86 -14.45 -15.90
C LEU A 77 -12.89 -13.95 -16.99
N PRO A 78 -12.82 -14.62 -18.16
CA PRO A 78 -11.92 -14.22 -19.23
C PRO A 78 -12.26 -12.79 -19.69
N ALA A 79 -11.23 -11.96 -19.78
CA ALA A 79 -11.30 -10.56 -20.18
C ALA A 79 -11.84 -10.43 -21.61
N VAL A 80 -13.16 -10.41 -21.75
CA VAL A 80 -13.83 -9.93 -22.95
C VAL A 80 -14.04 -8.44 -22.76
N SER A 81 -13.36 -7.67 -23.59
CA SER A 81 -13.52 -6.23 -23.78
C SER A 81 -15.00 -5.84 -23.89
N ALA A 82 -15.57 -5.40 -22.78
CA ALA A 82 -16.92 -4.83 -22.71
C ALA A 82 -16.83 -3.42 -22.09
N PRO A 83 -17.62 -2.44 -22.58
CA PRO A 83 -17.49 -1.05 -22.18
C PRO A 83 -17.78 -0.89 -20.69
N LEU A 84 -17.00 -0.03 -20.00
CA LEU A 84 -17.20 0.33 -18.60
C LEU A 84 -18.67 0.73 -18.37
N ARG A 85 -19.49 -0.20 -17.89
CA ARG A 85 -20.77 0.13 -17.27
C ARG A 85 -20.41 0.66 -15.88
N SER A 86 -20.72 1.93 -15.66
CA SER A 86 -20.71 2.57 -14.35
C SER A 86 -21.69 1.84 -13.42
N GLY A 87 -21.22 0.79 -12.74
CA GLY A 87 -21.88 0.13 -11.60
C GLY A 87 -21.47 0.79 -10.28
N PRO A 88 -22.26 0.61 -9.20
CA PRO A 88 -22.46 1.63 -8.19
C PRO A 88 -21.18 1.91 -7.40
N ARG A 89 -20.87 3.20 -7.28
CA ARG A 89 -19.89 3.74 -6.36
C ARG A 89 -20.24 3.19 -4.98
N PHE A 90 -19.37 2.37 -4.40
CA PHE A 90 -19.58 1.88 -3.03
C PHE A 90 -19.64 3.09 -2.10
N ASP A 91 -20.83 3.39 -1.60
CA ASP A 91 -21.04 4.35 -0.53
C ASP A 91 -20.51 3.69 0.75
N VAL A 92 -19.38 4.18 1.25
CA VAL A 92 -18.85 3.77 2.55
C VAL A 92 -19.65 4.58 3.59
N PRO A 93 -20.54 3.97 4.39
CA PRO A 93 -21.23 4.71 5.43
C PRO A 93 -20.21 5.13 6.49
N VAL A 94 -19.85 6.42 6.47
CA VAL A 94 -19.12 7.08 7.55
C VAL A 94 -20.06 7.11 8.76
N ARG A 95 -20.09 6.03 9.53
CA ARG A 95 -20.72 6.03 10.84
C ARG A 95 -19.88 6.89 11.78
N GLU A 96 -20.30 8.15 11.85
CA GLU A 96 -20.22 9.07 12.97
C GLU A 96 -19.06 8.83 13.95
N LEU A 97 -17.95 9.51 13.69
CA LEU A 97 -17.01 9.90 14.74
C LEU A 97 -17.74 10.88 15.68
N ALA A 98 -18.45 10.33 16.67
CA ALA A 98 -18.86 11.10 17.83
C ALA A 98 -17.61 11.37 18.67
N LEU A 99 -17.08 12.58 18.46
CA LEU A 99 -16.15 13.40 19.26
C LEU A 99 -15.32 12.71 20.36
#